data_AF-A0AAI9B984-F1
#
_entry.id   AF-A0AAI9B984-F1
#
_cell.length_a   1.000
_cell.length_b   1.000
_cell.length_c   1.000
_cell.angle_alpha   90.00
_cell.angle_beta   90.00
_cell.angle_gamma   90.00
#
_symmetry.space_group_name_H-M   'P 1'
#
loop_
_entity.id
_entity.type
_entity.pdbx_description
1 polymer ?
#
loop_
_entity_poly.entity_id
_entity_poly.type
_entity_poly.pdbx_seq_one_letter_code
_entity_poly.pdbx_strand_id
1 'polypeptide(L)'
;MSKFGRKVPSNAKSQHNFSVIPSANIQRSVFNRSSGYKTTFDAGYLIPVFLDEALPGDTFHLKTSILARLSTPVVPFMDNLRLDIQYFSVPYRLVWDNWQKFNGEQKNPGDSTDYLIPQIKAPAGGFPVGSLADYFGVPTGVENISVSALPFRAYNLIYNEWYRDENLINSAPLPLGDEEETGLANFPLRKRAKRHDYFTSALPWPQKGEGVEIGLGVPPSYTLDFPTYPDGLPFVSYGVGVDGDMTSHNPTYLARNNVNEGSSYEAYGNAVYMSDGRNPSNPLEWPPMSPSTGRIDVIGGFSRNQPPVTLNKQGGEVVDNLTINSLRQAFQLQRLLERDARGGTRYIEIIRSHFGVISPDARVQRPEYLGSGSFDININPVLQNSATTDASPQGNLAAYGVSGGVNRGFSHSFVEHCFVIGLVSVRADLTYQQGIPRMFSRQTRFDFYWPALAHLGEQAILNKEIYAQGNDKDDEVFGYQERYAEYRYRPSQITGKLRSTDPQSLDVWHLAQRFDSLPALNQEFIEENPPMKRVLAVQDEPQFIMDAFFDLKCVRPMPVYSVPGLIDHF
;
A
#
# COMPACT_ATOMS: atom_id res chain seq x y z
N MET A 1 -14.51 30.61 25.23
CA MET A 1 -14.98 30.31 23.86
C MET A 1 -15.24 28.80 23.73
N SER A 2 -16.50 28.36 23.69
CA SER A 2 -17.03 27.43 22.67
C SER A 2 -18.56 27.35 22.83
N LYS A 3 -19.30 27.61 21.74
CA LYS A 3 -20.75 27.74 21.68
C LYS A 3 -21.44 26.37 21.53
N PHE A 4 -21.63 25.62 22.61
CA PHE A 4 -22.63 24.55 22.66
C PHE A 4 -23.29 24.54 24.05
N GLY A 5 -24.51 25.09 24.11
CA GLY A 5 -25.19 25.44 25.34
C GLY A 5 -25.84 24.26 26.07
N ARG A 6 -25.36 23.99 27.29
CA ARG A 6 -26.12 23.37 28.38
C ARG A 6 -27.18 24.40 28.83
N LYS A 7 -28.47 24.05 28.86
CA LYS A 7 -29.53 24.93 29.39
C LYS A 7 -29.27 25.21 30.87
N VAL A 8 -28.83 26.42 31.18
CA VAL A 8 -28.84 26.96 32.55
C VAL A 8 -30.17 27.71 32.72
N PRO A 9 -30.98 27.41 33.75
CA PRO A 9 -32.21 28.18 33.98
C PRO A 9 -31.83 29.56 34.52
N SER A 10 -32.06 30.61 33.74
CA SER A 10 -31.95 31.99 34.22
C SER A 10 -33.35 32.59 34.39
N ASN A 11 -33.65 33.09 35.59
CA ASN A 11 -34.87 33.82 35.94
C ASN A 11 -34.80 35.28 35.43
N ALA A 12 -34.49 35.47 34.14
CA ALA A 12 -34.50 36.78 33.51
C ALA A 12 -35.79 36.95 32.69
N LYS A 13 -36.58 37.99 33.00
CA LYS A 13 -37.72 38.43 32.18
C LYS A 13 -37.25 38.61 30.73
N SER A 14 -37.91 37.90 29.80
CA SER A 14 -37.86 38.02 28.34
C SER A 14 -37.02 39.19 27.81
N GLN A 15 -35.69 39.02 27.76
CA GLN A 15 -34.82 39.88 26.97
C GLN A 15 -34.84 39.36 25.53
N HIS A 16 -35.05 40.24 24.54
CA HIS A 16 -34.86 39.92 23.13
C HIS A 16 -33.44 39.36 22.96
N ASN A 17 -33.35 38.06 22.72
CA ASN A 17 -32.08 37.35 22.74
C ASN A 17 -31.42 37.48 21.35
N PHE A 18 -30.84 38.65 21.06
CA PHE A 18 -30.15 38.96 19.79
C PHE A 18 -29.01 37.98 19.42
N SER A 19 -28.61 37.13 20.37
CA SER A 19 -27.59 36.09 20.19
C SER A 19 -28.13 34.77 19.62
N VAL A 20 -29.47 34.59 19.58
CA VAL A 20 -30.13 33.41 19.02
C VAL A 20 -30.47 33.69 17.56
N ILE A 21 -29.94 32.87 16.66
CA ILE A 21 -30.28 32.94 15.23
C ILE A 21 -31.76 32.58 15.09
N PRO A 22 -32.57 33.36 14.36
CA PRO A 22 -33.96 33.02 14.09
C PRO A 22 -34.08 31.60 13.52
N SER A 23 -34.98 30.78 14.05
CA SER A 23 -35.25 29.45 13.51
C SER A 23 -36.19 29.55 12.31
N ALA A 24 -35.83 28.93 11.18
CA ALA A 24 -36.74 28.81 10.06
C ALA A 24 -37.84 27.77 10.38
N ASN A 25 -39.11 28.17 10.33
CA ASN A 25 -40.25 27.27 10.48
C ASN A 25 -40.66 26.72 9.10
N ILE A 26 -39.95 25.70 8.63
CA ILE A 26 -40.14 25.14 7.29
C ILE A 26 -41.06 23.92 7.36
N GLN A 27 -42.16 23.94 6.59
CA GLN A 27 -43.04 22.79 6.46
C GLN A 27 -42.36 21.67 5.66
N ARG A 28 -42.58 20.42 6.09
CA ARG A 28 -42.06 19.22 5.41
C ARG A 28 -43.18 18.54 4.63
N SER A 29 -42.91 18.25 3.36
CA SER A 29 -43.85 17.59 2.45
C SER A 29 -43.28 16.25 1.98
N VAL A 30 -44.16 15.30 1.67
CA VAL A 30 -43.77 13.99 1.11
C VAL A 30 -43.90 14.05 -0.40
N PHE A 31 -42.83 13.70 -1.11
CA PHE A 31 -42.82 13.56 -2.56
C PHE A 31 -42.56 12.10 -2.94
N ASN A 32 -43.32 11.62 -3.92
CA ASN A 32 -43.06 10.34 -4.58
C ASN A 32 -42.21 10.62 -5.83
N ARG A 33 -40.94 10.20 -5.79
CA ARG A 33 -39.98 10.36 -6.90
C ARG A 33 -39.55 9.00 -7.45
N SER A 34 -40.43 8.02 -7.38
CA SER A 34 -40.14 6.68 -7.88
C SER A 34 -39.91 6.70 -9.40
N SER A 35 -38.89 5.97 -9.85
CA SER A 35 -38.44 5.99 -11.25
C SER A 35 -37.90 4.63 -11.70
N GLY A 36 -37.96 4.39 -13.01
CA GLY A 36 -37.35 3.23 -13.65
C GLY A 36 -36.01 3.60 -14.30
N TYR A 37 -35.09 2.65 -14.35
CA TYR A 37 -33.77 2.79 -14.95
C TYR A 37 -33.41 1.53 -15.71
N LYS A 38 -33.05 1.66 -16.99
CA LYS A 38 -32.67 0.54 -17.84
C LYS A 38 -31.28 0.79 -18.39
N THR A 39 -30.43 -0.21 -18.31
CA THR A 39 -29.03 -0.07 -18.74
C THR A 39 -28.48 -1.41 -19.23
N THR A 40 -27.33 -1.32 -19.87
CA THR A 40 -26.44 -2.46 -20.10
C THR A 40 -25.08 -2.18 -19.46
N PHE A 41 -24.30 -3.22 -19.13
CA PHE A 41 -22.97 -3.06 -18.55
C PHE A 41 -22.20 -4.38 -18.53
N ASP A 42 -20.91 -4.29 -18.18
CA ASP A 42 -20.00 -5.43 -18.04
C ASP A 42 -19.64 -5.71 -16.58
N ALA A 43 -19.31 -6.97 -16.27
CA ALA A 43 -18.86 -7.38 -14.95
C ALA A 43 -17.55 -6.67 -14.54
N GLY A 44 -17.35 -6.55 -13.22
CA GLY A 44 -16.18 -5.91 -12.60
C GLY A 44 -16.26 -4.38 -12.49
N TYR A 45 -17.01 -3.72 -13.37
CA TYR A 45 -17.19 -2.27 -13.31
C TYR A 45 -18.16 -1.83 -12.21
N LEU A 46 -17.94 -0.62 -11.69
CA LEU A 46 -18.82 0.09 -10.78
C LEU A 46 -19.73 1.02 -11.58
N ILE A 47 -20.97 0.58 -11.80
CA ILE A 47 -21.94 1.26 -12.64
C ILE A 47 -22.85 2.13 -11.76
N PRO A 48 -22.88 3.45 -11.89
CA PRO A 48 -23.90 4.24 -11.22
C PRO A 48 -25.25 4.00 -11.88
N VAL A 49 -26.24 3.65 -11.06
CA VAL A 49 -27.60 3.36 -11.51
C VAL A 49 -28.62 4.28 -10.86
N PHE A 50 -28.20 5.02 -9.84
CA PHE A 50 -29.01 6.00 -9.13
C PHE A 50 -28.12 7.21 -8.80
N LEU A 51 -28.57 8.40 -9.18
CA LEU A 51 -27.98 9.67 -8.80
C LEU A 51 -29.13 10.62 -8.44
N ASP A 52 -29.14 11.12 -7.21
CA ASP A 52 -30.09 12.13 -6.77
C ASP A 52 -29.46 13.08 -5.76
N GLU A 53 -30.04 14.26 -5.60
CA GLU A 53 -29.58 15.28 -4.66
C GLU A 53 -30.45 15.28 -3.42
N ALA A 54 -29.82 15.22 -2.24
CA ALA A 54 -30.48 15.33 -0.95
C ALA A 54 -30.22 16.70 -0.32
N LEU A 55 -31.26 17.28 0.27
CA LEU A 55 -31.20 18.57 0.93
C LEU A 55 -31.02 18.43 2.45
N PRO A 56 -30.51 19.45 3.15
CA PRO A 56 -30.50 19.48 4.60
C PRO A 56 -31.93 19.32 5.15
N GLY A 57 -32.16 18.33 6.02
CA GLY A 57 -33.47 18.02 6.59
C GLY A 57 -34.34 17.07 5.74
N ASP A 58 -33.84 16.62 4.59
CA ASP A 58 -34.50 15.56 3.81
C ASP A 58 -34.43 14.21 4.54
N THR A 59 -35.48 13.41 4.39
CA THR A 59 -35.46 11.99 4.74
C THR A 59 -35.81 11.17 3.51
N PHE A 60 -34.92 10.28 3.06
CA PHE A 60 -35.18 9.39 1.93
C PHE A 60 -35.51 7.99 2.45
N HIS A 61 -36.57 7.42 1.90
CA HIS A 61 -36.87 6.00 1.99
C HIS A 61 -36.81 5.42 0.57
N LEU A 62 -35.73 4.71 0.28
CA LEU A 62 -35.50 4.10 -1.03
C LEU A 62 -35.63 2.58 -0.92
N LYS A 63 -36.42 1.99 -1.80
CA LYS A 63 -36.45 0.54 -2.03
C LYS A 63 -36.20 0.28 -3.51
N THR A 64 -35.38 -0.72 -3.78
CA THR A 64 -34.94 -1.06 -5.13
C THR A 64 -35.42 -2.45 -5.48
N SER A 65 -35.94 -2.55 -6.69
CA SER A 65 -36.28 -3.80 -7.35
C SER A 65 -35.44 -3.90 -8.62
N ILE A 66 -34.74 -5.01 -8.80
CA ILE A 66 -33.86 -5.24 -9.94
C ILE A 66 -34.29 -6.51 -10.65
N LEU A 67 -34.33 -6.43 -11.97
CA LEU A 67 -34.35 -7.57 -12.89
C LEU A 67 -33.14 -7.42 -13.82
N ALA A 68 -32.15 -8.29 -13.67
CA ALA A 68 -30.99 -8.34 -14.56
C ALA A 68 -30.98 -9.65 -15.36
N ARG A 69 -30.50 -9.57 -16.59
CA ARG A 69 -30.31 -10.70 -17.49
C ARG A 69 -28.86 -10.73 -17.95
N LEU A 70 -28.31 -11.92 -18.00
CA LEU A 70 -27.02 -12.19 -18.63
C LEU A 70 -27.25 -12.41 -20.13
N SER A 71 -26.41 -11.83 -20.97
CA SER A 71 -26.38 -12.12 -22.41
C SER A 71 -26.15 -13.62 -22.65
N THR A 72 -26.64 -14.17 -23.76
CA THR A 72 -26.81 -15.62 -23.92
C THR A 72 -25.50 -16.40 -23.70
N PRO A 73 -25.43 -17.24 -22.65
CA PRO A 73 -24.28 -18.12 -22.46
C PRO A 73 -24.28 -19.27 -23.47
N VAL A 74 -23.09 -19.69 -23.89
CA VAL A 74 -22.90 -20.85 -24.80
C VAL A 74 -23.35 -22.15 -24.13
N VAL A 75 -23.06 -22.29 -22.82
CA VAL A 75 -23.43 -23.44 -21.99
C VAL A 75 -23.95 -22.96 -20.63
N PRO A 76 -24.72 -23.77 -19.89
CA PRO A 76 -25.04 -23.48 -18.49
C PRO A 76 -23.78 -23.67 -17.61
N PHE A 77 -22.94 -22.65 -17.55
CA PHE A 77 -21.73 -22.65 -16.73
C PHE A 77 -22.06 -22.75 -15.23
N MET A 78 -21.08 -23.23 -14.45
CA MET A 78 -21.30 -23.71 -13.08
C MET A 78 -20.97 -22.68 -11.99
N ASP A 79 -20.22 -21.62 -12.31
CA ASP A 79 -19.79 -20.63 -11.33
C ASP A 79 -20.89 -19.65 -10.95
N ASN A 80 -20.88 -19.22 -9.68
CA ASN A 80 -21.84 -18.23 -9.20
C ASN A 80 -21.46 -16.82 -9.65
N LEU A 81 -22.46 -16.06 -10.07
CA LEU A 81 -22.36 -14.63 -10.29
C LEU A 81 -23.24 -13.90 -9.28
N ARG A 82 -22.71 -12.81 -8.71
CA ARG A 82 -23.46 -11.97 -7.76
C ARG A 82 -23.48 -10.53 -8.23
N LEU A 83 -24.69 -9.95 -8.24
CA LEU A 83 -24.95 -8.54 -8.47
C LEU A 83 -25.12 -7.84 -7.12
N ASP A 84 -24.22 -6.92 -6.81
CA ASP A 84 -24.31 -6.06 -5.63
C ASP A 84 -24.79 -4.67 -6.04
N ILE A 85 -25.73 -4.10 -5.28
CA ILE A 85 -26.08 -2.67 -5.31
C ILE A 85 -25.73 -2.03 -3.98
N GLN A 86 -25.08 -0.87 -3.99
CA GLN A 86 -24.62 -0.16 -2.78
C GLN A 86 -24.92 1.32 -2.89
N TYR A 87 -25.38 1.93 -1.81
CA TYR A 87 -25.77 3.34 -1.75
C TYR A 87 -24.87 4.15 -0.85
N PHE A 88 -24.45 5.32 -1.33
CA PHE A 88 -23.57 6.23 -0.63
C PHE A 88 -24.14 7.65 -0.63
N SER A 89 -23.94 8.39 0.46
CA SER A 89 -24.13 9.84 0.50
C SER A 89 -22.77 10.54 0.40
N VAL A 90 -22.69 11.61 -0.39
CA VAL A 90 -21.49 12.42 -0.56
C VAL A 90 -21.85 13.89 -0.37
N PRO A 91 -21.47 14.52 0.75
CA PRO A 91 -21.64 15.95 0.92
C PRO A 91 -20.90 16.78 -0.12
N TYR A 92 -21.51 17.86 -0.59
CA TYR A 92 -20.96 18.71 -1.65
C TYR A 92 -19.60 19.32 -1.27
N ARG A 93 -19.42 19.65 0.00
CA ARG A 93 -18.16 20.17 0.55
C ARG A 93 -16.98 19.18 0.49
N LEU A 94 -17.22 17.88 0.27
CA LEU A 94 -16.14 16.91 0.08
C LEU A 94 -15.63 16.85 -1.36
N VAL A 95 -16.41 17.39 -2.30
CA VAL A 95 -16.11 17.33 -3.74
C VAL A 95 -15.81 18.71 -4.34
N TRP A 96 -15.89 19.76 -3.53
CA TRP A 96 -15.56 21.13 -3.93
C TRP A 96 -15.14 21.98 -2.73
N ASP A 97 -13.93 22.54 -2.80
CA ASP A 97 -13.34 23.34 -1.71
C ASP A 97 -14.10 24.64 -1.44
N ASN A 98 -14.75 25.21 -2.46
CA ASN A 98 -15.44 26.48 -2.34
C ASN A 98 -16.94 26.34 -2.03
N TRP A 99 -17.47 25.13 -1.79
CA TRP A 99 -18.90 24.94 -1.48
C TRP A 99 -19.37 25.82 -0.31
N GLN A 100 -18.57 25.92 0.75
CA GLN A 100 -18.89 26.75 1.91
C GLN A 100 -18.93 28.25 1.55
N LYS A 101 -17.96 28.72 0.77
CA LYS A 101 -17.90 30.12 0.32
C LYS A 101 -19.02 30.47 -0.67
N PHE A 102 -19.37 29.52 -1.53
CA PHE A 102 -20.53 29.60 -2.43
C PHE A 102 -21.85 29.78 -1.66
N ASN A 103 -21.96 29.17 -0.47
CA ASN A 103 -23.09 29.38 0.45
C ASN A 103 -22.94 30.65 1.33
N GLY A 104 -21.93 31.48 1.09
CA GLY A 104 -21.73 32.77 1.76
C GLY A 104 -20.72 32.78 2.91
N GLU A 105 -20.01 31.68 3.21
CA GLU A 105 -18.98 31.68 4.24
C GLU A 105 -17.77 32.54 3.84
N GLN A 106 -17.45 33.55 4.64
CA GLN A 106 -16.27 34.40 4.48
C GLN A 106 -15.31 34.16 5.65
N LYS A 107 -14.03 33.85 5.37
CA LYS A 107 -13.02 33.70 6.43
C LYS A 107 -12.57 35.06 6.93
N ASN A 108 -12.44 36.02 6.02
CA ASN A 108 -12.21 37.42 6.31
C ASN A 108 -13.34 38.27 5.72
N PRO A 109 -13.72 39.37 6.37
CA PRO A 109 -14.65 40.32 5.78
C PRO A 109 -14.19 40.77 4.38
N GLY A 110 -15.04 40.58 3.37
CA GLY A 110 -14.74 40.97 1.99
C GLY A 110 -14.12 39.87 1.12
N ASP A 111 -13.92 38.65 1.65
CA ASP A 111 -13.61 37.48 0.80
C ASP A 111 -14.74 37.26 -0.21
N SER A 112 -14.38 36.86 -1.45
CA SER A 112 -15.39 36.55 -2.46
C SER A 112 -16.28 35.40 -2.00
N THR A 113 -17.58 35.55 -2.26
CA THR A 113 -18.58 34.48 -2.18
C THR A 113 -19.16 34.17 -3.55
N ASP A 114 -18.70 34.88 -4.58
CA ASP A 114 -19.13 34.70 -5.96
C ASP A 114 -18.28 33.61 -6.62
N TYR A 115 -18.89 32.44 -6.73
CA TYR A 115 -18.29 31.25 -7.32
C TYR A 115 -19.32 30.57 -8.22
N LEU A 116 -18.83 29.94 -9.29
CA LEU A 116 -19.65 29.09 -10.16
C LEU A 116 -19.28 27.63 -9.91
N ILE A 117 -20.28 26.75 -10.02
CA ILE A 117 -20.06 25.31 -9.89
C ILE A 117 -19.12 24.85 -11.02
N PRO A 118 -18.01 24.16 -10.71
CA PRO A 118 -17.08 23.67 -11.73
C PRO A 118 -17.79 22.74 -12.71
N GLN A 119 -17.45 22.87 -13.99
CA GLN A 119 -18.09 22.14 -15.08
C GLN A 119 -17.13 21.17 -15.78
N ILE A 120 -17.70 20.15 -16.42
CA ILE A 120 -17.04 19.27 -17.37
C ILE A 120 -17.69 19.49 -18.74
N LYS A 121 -16.89 19.97 -19.69
CA LYS A 121 -17.29 20.13 -21.07
C LYS A 121 -17.18 18.81 -21.83
N ALA A 122 -18.20 18.52 -22.63
CA ALA A 122 -18.20 17.38 -23.54
C ALA A 122 -17.02 17.49 -24.54
N PRO A 123 -16.30 16.39 -24.82
CA PRO A 123 -15.22 16.40 -25.81
C PRO A 123 -15.81 16.55 -27.23
N ALA A 124 -14.94 16.67 -28.23
CA ALA A 124 -15.36 16.57 -29.64
C ALA A 124 -16.08 15.23 -29.87
N GLY A 125 -17.22 15.25 -30.56
CA GLY A 125 -18.13 14.10 -30.70
C GLY A 125 -19.05 13.85 -29.50
N GLY A 126 -19.00 14.66 -28.43
CA GLY A 126 -19.86 14.50 -27.25
C GLY A 126 -19.38 13.44 -26.25
N PHE A 127 -20.11 13.25 -25.16
CA PHE A 127 -19.79 12.17 -24.21
C PHE A 127 -20.01 10.79 -24.85
N PRO A 128 -19.11 9.81 -24.65
CA PRO A 128 -19.25 8.48 -25.24
C PRO A 128 -20.34 7.64 -24.58
N VAL A 129 -20.95 6.73 -25.34
CA VAL A 129 -21.89 5.71 -24.83
C VAL A 129 -21.16 4.74 -23.90
N GLY A 130 -21.81 4.33 -22.81
CA GLY A 130 -21.23 3.49 -21.76
C GLY A 130 -20.20 4.20 -20.89
N SER A 131 -20.08 5.52 -21.02
CA SER A 131 -19.23 6.34 -20.14
C SER A 131 -19.91 6.69 -18.83
N LEU A 132 -19.14 7.22 -17.88
CA LEU A 132 -19.69 7.65 -16.60
C LEU A 132 -20.78 8.75 -16.77
N ALA A 133 -20.63 9.63 -17.77
CA ALA A 133 -21.63 10.66 -18.06
C ALA A 133 -22.95 10.04 -18.57
N ASP A 134 -22.87 9.02 -19.41
CA ASP A 134 -24.03 8.28 -19.93
C ASP A 134 -24.82 7.62 -18.79
N TYR A 135 -24.12 6.93 -17.88
CA TYR A 135 -24.75 6.31 -16.71
C TYR A 135 -25.35 7.31 -15.71
N PHE A 136 -24.89 8.57 -15.71
CA PHE A 136 -25.54 9.66 -14.97
C PHE A 136 -26.72 10.29 -15.70
N GLY A 137 -27.06 9.81 -16.90
CA GLY A 137 -28.19 10.29 -17.70
C GLY A 137 -27.86 11.54 -18.53
N VAL A 138 -26.58 11.87 -18.71
CA VAL A 138 -26.17 12.97 -19.61
C VAL A 138 -26.24 12.49 -21.06
N PRO A 139 -26.88 13.24 -21.99
CA PRO A 139 -26.94 12.87 -23.39
C PRO A 139 -25.56 12.61 -24.01
N THR A 140 -25.44 11.48 -24.71
CA THR A 140 -24.22 11.07 -25.42
C THR A 140 -24.23 11.59 -26.86
N GLY A 141 -23.06 11.71 -27.48
CA GLY A 141 -22.94 12.14 -28.88
C GLY A 141 -23.26 13.61 -29.17
N VAL A 142 -23.57 14.41 -28.14
CA VAL A 142 -23.90 15.84 -28.29
C VAL A 142 -22.72 16.69 -27.87
N GLU A 143 -22.20 17.47 -28.82
CA GLU A 143 -21.09 18.39 -28.59
C GLU A 143 -21.51 19.66 -27.83
N ASN A 144 -20.52 20.35 -27.26
CA ASN A 144 -20.68 21.65 -26.59
C ASN A 144 -21.64 21.67 -25.39
N ILE A 145 -22.05 20.51 -24.87
CA ILE A 145 -22.69 20.42 -23.57
C ILE A 145 -21.64 20.59 -22.47
N SER A 146 -21.99 21.33 -21.41
CA SER A 146 -21.22 21.42 -20.18
C SER A 146 -22.12 21.03 -19.01
N VAL A 147 -21.62 20.20 -18.10
CA VAL A 147 -22.36 19.68 -16.94
C VAL A 147 -21.56 19.82 -15.66
N SER A 148 -22.23 19.84 -14.51
CA SER A 148 -21.56 19.91 -13.20
C SER A 148 -20.52 18.80 -13.02
N ALA A 149 -19.31 19.15 -12.57
CA ALA A 149 -18.24 18.21 -12.26
C ALA A 149 -18.46 17.44 -10.94
N LEU A 150 -19.33 17.96 -10.06
CA LEU A 150 -19.45 17.46 -8.69
C LEU A 150 -19.89 15.98 -8.58
N PRO A 151 -20.87 15.48 -9.37
CA PRO A 151 -21.24 14.07 -9.35
C PRO A 151 -20.10 13.12 -9.77
N PHE A 152 -19.27 13.54 -10.72
CA PHE A 152 -18.11 12.78 -11.19
C PHE A 152 -17.02 12.69 -10.12
N ARG A 153 -16.76 13.81 -9.44
CA ARG A 153 -15.87 13.87 -8.27
C ARG A 153 -16.40 13.01 -7.12
N ALA A 154 -17.71 13.01 -6.88
CA ALA A 154 -18.35 12.15 -5.87
C ALA A 154 -18.13 10.66 -6.17
N TYR A 155 -18.25 10.23 -7.43
CA TYR A 155 -17.94 8.87 -7.84
C TYR A 155 -16.47 8.48 -7.56
N ASN A 156 -15.51 9.34 -7.92
CA ASN A 156 -14.09 9.10 -7.64
C ASN A 156 -13.80 9.01 -6.13
N LEU A 157 -14.45 9.87 -5.33
CA LEU A 157 -14.30 9.86 -3.88
C LEU A 157 -14.85 8.56 -3.28
N ILE A 158 -16.01 8.07 -3.72
CA ILE A 158 -16.55 6.77 -3.30
C ILE A 158 -15.57 5.65 -3.67
N TYR A 159 -15.06 5.64 -4.91
CA TYR A 159 -14.08 4.66 -5.36
C TYR A 159 -12.82 4.64 -4.45
N ASN A 160 -12.29 5.83 -4.17
CA ASN A 160 -11.08 6.02 -3.37
C ASN A 160 -11.21 5.54 -1.92
N GLU A 161 -12.42 5.60 -1.35
CA GLU A 161 -12.67 5.29 0.05
C GLU A 161 -13.18 3.86 0.28
N TRP A 162 -13.85 3.26 -0.71
CA TRP A 162 -14.60 2.01 -0.50
C TRP A 162 -14.21 0.85 -1.42
N TYR A 163 -13.61 1.11 -2.59
CA TYR A 163 -13.43 0.07 -3.61
C TYR A 163 -12.00 -0.19 -4.04
N ARG A 164 -11.08 0.77 -3.85
CA ARG A 164 -9.67 0.58 -4.17
C ARG A 164 -8.91 -0.05 -3.00
N ASP A 165 -7.97 -0.93 -3.34
CA ASP A 165 -6.89 -1.31 -2.43
C ASP A 165 -5.83 -0.20 -2.45
N GLU A 166 -5.54 0.36 -1.28
CA GLU A 166 -4.63 1.48 -1.12
C GLU A 166 -3.14 1.12 -1.26
N ASN A 167 -2.78 -0.16 -1.13
CA ASN A 167 -1.42 -0.63 -1.28
C ASN A 167 -1.07 -0.91 -2.74
N LEU A 168 -2.07 -1.22 -3.57
CA LEU A 168 -1.89 -1.71 -4.94
C LEU A 168 -2.42 -0.77 -6.02
N ILE A 169 -3.39 0.09 -5.69
CA ILE A 169 -4.05 0.97 -6.67
C ILE A 169 -3.86 2.44 -6.26
N ASN A 170 -3.34 3.22 -7.20
CA ASN A 170 -3.25 4.67 -7.06
C ASN A 170 -4.64 5.31 -6.89
N SER A 171 -4.72 6.38 -6.10
CA SER A 171 -5.98 7.10 -5.94
C SER A 171 -6.47 7.68 -7.25
N ALA A 172 -7.77 7.61 -7.47
CA ALA A 172 -8.46 8.34 -8.51
C ALA A 172 -8.28 9.87 -8.31
N PRO A 173 -8.03 10.64 -9.37
CA PRO A 173 -7.92 12.10 -9.28
C PRO A 173 -9.17 12.72 -8.67
N LEU A 174 -9.00 13.66 -7.76
CA LEU A 174 -10.08 14.43 -7.17
C LEU A 174 -9.72 15.92 -7.23
N PRO A 175 -9.79 16.55 -8.42
CA PRO A 175 -9.56 17.99 -8.52
C PRO A 175 -10.67 18.70 -7.74
N LEU A 176 -10.36 19.37 -6.62
CA LEU A 176 -11.37 20.02 -5.77
C LEU A 176 -11.55 21.51 -6.10
N GLY A 177 -10.71 22.06 -6.97
CA GLY A 177 -10.76 23.45 -7.41
C GLY A 177 -11.86 23.75 -8.42
N ASP A 178 -11.81 24.97 -8.95
CA ASP A 178 -12.83 25.54 -9.84
C ASP A 178 -12.53 25.34 -11.33
N GLU A 179 -11.44 24.65 -11.66
CA GLU A 179 -11.00 24.45 -13.04
C GLU A 179 -12.06 23.70 -13.85
N GLU A 180 -12.34 24.20 -15.06
CA GLU A 180 -13.18 23.53 -16.04
C GLU A 180 -12.40 22.38 -16.68
N GLU A 181 -13.00 21.20 -16.71
CA GLU A 181 -12.40 20.00 -17.30
C GLU A 181 -13.02 19.73 -18.67
N THR A 182 -12.25 19.17 -19.60
CA THR A 182 -12.78 18.73 -20.91
C THR A 182 -12.67 17.21 -21.03
N GLY A 183 -13.79 16.55 -21.31
CA GLY A 183 -13.88 15.10 -21.40
C GLY A 183 -13.83 14.39 -20.04
N LEU A 184 -13.63 13.07 -20.08
CA LEU A 184 -13.74 12.19 -18.91
C LEU A 184 -12.42 11.51 -18.52
N ALA A 185 -11.27 12.08 -18.91
CA ALA A 185 -9.96 11.47 -18.65
C ALA A 185 -9.70 11.22 -17.16
N ASN A 186 -10.12 12.14 -16.28
CA ASN A 186 -10.03 11.99 -14.82
C ASN A 186 -11.16 11.13 -14.22
N PHE A 187 -12.22 10.89 -15.01
CA PHE A 187 -13.45 10.24 -14.57
C PHE A 187 -13.82 9.02 -15.45
N PRO A 188 -12.89 8.08 -15.70
CA PRO A 188 -13.25 6.84 -16.36
C PRO A 188 -14.18 6.02 -15.47
N LEU A 189 -14.96 5.15 -16.10
CA LEU A 189 -15.61 4.06 -15.40
C LEU A 189 -14.54 3.16 -14.77
N ARG A 190 -14.73 2.78 -13.50
CA ARG A 190 -13.68 2.08 -12.73
C ARG A 190 -14.13 0.68 -12.35
N LYS A 191 -13.16 -0.23 -12.30
CA LYS A 191 -13.36 -1.58 -11.79
C LYS A 191 -13.16 -1.61 -10.29
N ARG A 192 -13.97 -2.39 -9.58
CA ARG A 192 -13.76 -2.67 -8.15
C ARG A 192 -12.57 -3.59 -7.95
N ALA A 193 -11.98 -3.59 -6.75
CA ALA A 193 -11.06 -4.65 -6.36
C ALA A 193 -11.80 -6.00 -6.17
N LYS A 194 -11.07 -7.08 -6.44
CA LYS A 194 -11.44 -8.47 -6.14
C LYS A 194 -11.69 -8.63 -4.65
N ARG A 195 -12.54 -9.60 -4.29
CA ARG A 195 -12.72 -9.99 -2.88
C ARG A 195 -11.45 -10.62 -2.34
N HIS A 196 -11.20 -10.41 -1.06
CA HIS A 196 -10.09 -11.05 -0.35
C HIS A 196 -10.22 -12.58 -0.35
N ASP A 197 -9.22 -13.21 -0.95
CA ASP A 197 -8.88 -14.63 -0.90
C ASP A 197 -7.40 -14.76 -0.44
N TYR A 198 -6.83 -15.95 -0.49
CA TYR A 198 -5.44 -16.18 -0.08
C TYR A 198 -4.40 -15.31 -0.83
N PHE A 199 -4.64 -15.01 -2.11
CA PHE A 199 -3.75 -14.24 -2.97
C PHE A 199 -4.10 -12.75 -3.02
N THR A 200 -5.39 -12.40 -3.08
CA THR A 200 -5.86 -11.00 -3.16
C THR A 200 -5.85 -10.28 -1.81
N SER A 201 -5.61 -10.98 -0.70
CA SER A 201 -5.30 -10.38 0.60
C SER A 201 -3.81 -10.44 0.97
N ALA A 202 -2.96 -10.86 0.02
CA ALA A 202 -1.52 -10.87 0.23
C ALA A 202 -0.99 -9.43 0.28
N LEU A 203 -0.03 -9.20 1.17
CA LEU A 203 0.70 -7.96 1.30
C LEU A 203 1.90 -7.95 0.33
N PRO A 204 2.26 -6.82 -0.28
CA PRO A 204 3.45 -6.74 -1.13
C PRO A 204 4.77 -6.81 -0.35
N TRP A 205 4.71 -6.60 0.97
CA TRP A 205 5.84 -6.57 1.90
C TRP A 205 5.45 -7.26 3.22
N PRO A 206 6.43 -7.79 3.98
CA PRO A 206 6.15 -8.43 5.27
C PRO A 206 5.77 -7.43 6.38
N GLN A 207 6.20 -6.17 6.28
CA GLN A 207 5.91 -5.10 7.22
C GLN A 207 5.80 -3.77 6.49
N LYS A 208 5.04 -2.82 7.03
CA LYS A 208 4.91 -1.50 6.42
C LYS A 208 6.21 -0.70 6.62
N GLY A 209 6.87 -0.27 5.56
CA GLY A 209 8.10 0.53 5.64
C GLY A 209 9.38 -0.31 5.75
N GLU A 210 10.50 0.33 6.11
CA GLU A 210 11.81 -0.34 6.16
C GLU A 210 11.92 -1.32 7.33
N GLY A 211 12.81 -2.29 7.17
CA GLY A 211 13.17 -3.27 8.20
C GLY A 211 13.69 -2.59 9.46
N VAL A 212 13.28 -3.08 10.63
CA VAL A 212 13.86 -2.60 11.89
C VAL A 212 15.17 -3.35 12.13
N GLU A 213 16.27 -2.72 11.74
CA GLU A 213 17.60 -3.33 11.88
C GLU A 213 18.19 -3.15 13.28
N ILE A 214 18.91 -4.17 13.73
CA ILE A 214 19.73 -4.13 14.93
C ILE A 214 21.19 -4.24 14.51
N GLY A 215 21.93 -3.14 14.62
CA GLY A 215 23.37 -3.13 14.36
C GLY A 215 24.10 -4.06 15.35
N LEU A 216 24.88 -5.00 14.82
CA LEU A 216 25.77 -5.86 15.61
C LEU A 216 27.23 -5.47 15.31
N GLY A 217 27.99 -5.06 16.32
CA GLY A 217 29.40 -4.72 16.16
C GLY A 217 30.28 -5.93 15.85
N VAL A 218 31.38 -5.72 15.13
CA VAL A 218 32.39 -6.76 14.84
C VAL A 218 33.45 -6.77 15.97
N PRO A 219 33.76 -7.92 16.60
CA PRO A 219 34.78 -7.97 17.64
C PRO A 219 36.19 -7.68 17.07
N PRO A 220 37.09 -7.01 17.81
CA PRO A 220 38.45 -6.74 17.35
C PRO A 220 39.26 -8.03 17.26
N SER A 221 40.13 -8.12 16.25
CA SER A 221 41.15 -9.17 16.17
C SER A 221 42.50 -8.65 16.70
N TYR A 222 43.28 -9.55 17.28
CA TYR A 222 44.63 -9.28 17.80
C TYR A 222 45.64 -10.16 17.07
N THR A 223 46.69 -9.57 16.51
CA THR A 223 47.80 -10.28 15.88
C THR A 223 49.15 -9.84 16.47
N LEU A 224 50.13 -10.74 16.45
CA LEU A 224 51.51 -10.45 16.82
C LEU A 224 52.33 -10.27 15.55
N ASP A 225 52.94 -9.11 15.39
CA ASP A 225 53.87 -8.82 14.29
C ASP A 225 55.30 -8.81 14.81
N PHE A 226 56.19 -9.49 14.09
CA PHE A 226 57.62 -9.56 14.37
C PHE A 226 58.36 -8.67 13.36
N PRO A 227 58.81 -7.46 13.75
CA PRO A 227 59.46 -6.55 12.81
C PRO A 227 60.80 -7.14 12.35
N THR A 228 61.07 -7.04 11.04
CA THR A 228 62.39 -7.41 10.50
C THR A 228 63.29 -6.18 10.57
N TYR A 229 64.48 -6.32 11.19
CA TYR A 229 65.46 -5.24 11.31
C TYR A 229 66.65 -5.50 10.37
N PRO A 230 66.77 -4.79 9.24
CA PRO A 230 67.83 -5.01 8.24
C PRO A 230 69.24 -4.86 8.82
N ASP A 231 69.42 -3.95 9.78
CA ASP A 231 70.72 -3.63 10.38
C ASP A 231 70.99 -4.39 11.70
N GLY A 232 70.10 -5.31 12.10
CA GLY A 232 70.19 -6.09 13.34
C GLY A 232 69.20 -5.64 14.43
N LEU A 233 69.09 -6.40 15.52
CA LEU A 233 68.15 -6.07 16.60
C LEU A 233 68.60 -4.81 17.36
N PRO A 234 67.75 -3.77 17.47
CA PRO A 234 68.10 -2.54 18.17
C PRO A 234 68.05 -2.69 19.69
N PHE A 235 69.09 -2.21 20.36
CA PHE A 235 69.15 -2.08 21.80
C PHE A 235 69.55 -0.66 22.21
N VAL A 236 69.26 -0.30 23.45
CA VAL A 236 69.71 0.95 24.06
C VAL A 236 71.03 0.69 24.76
N SER A 237 72.06 1.46 24.43
CA SER A 237 73.31 1.52 25.19
C SER A 237 73.35 2.80 26.02
N TYR A 238 73.97 2.70 27.20
CA TYR A 238 74.21 3.82 28.09
C TYR A 238 75.71 3.98 28.28
N GLY A 239 76.21 5.17 27.99
CA GLY A 239 77.59 5.53 28.33
C GLY A 239 77.66 5.98 29.78
N VAL A 240 78.51 5.32 30.57
CA VAL A 240 78.81 5.70 31.96
C VAL A 240 80.14 6.46 31.96
N GLY A 241 80.09 7.74 32.33
CA GLY A 241 81.27 8.58 32.48
C GLY A 241 82.03 8.32 33.78
N VAL A 242 83.30 8.73 33.84
CA VAL A 242 84.15 8.57 35.03
C VAL A 242 83.58 9.29 36.27
N ASP A 243 82.76 10.32 36.07
CA ASP A 243 82.05 11.05 37.13
C ASP A 243 80.73 10.39 37.57
N GLY A 244 80.42 9.19 37.06
CA GLY A 244 79.20 8.43 37.38
C GLY A 244 77.94 8.90 36.65
N ASP A 245 78.04 9.89 35.76
CA ASP A 245 76.94 10.35 34.92
C ASP A 245 76.61 9.34 33.82
N MET A 246 75.31 9.11 33.58
CA MET A 246 74.81 8.16 32.60
C MET A 246 74.10 8.88 31.47
N THR A 247 74.64 8.77 30.25
CA THR A 247 74.03 9.34 29.05
C THR A 247 73.52 8.24 28.13
N SER A 248 72.23 8.29 27.77
CA SER A 248 71.65 7.36 26.79
C SER A 248 72.11 7.71 25.38
N HIS A 249 72.56 6.71 24.61
CA HIS A 249 72.86 6.88 23.19
C HIS A 249 71.69 6.44 22.30
N ASN A 250 71.64 6.98 21.09
CA ASN A 250 70.74 6.53 20.02
C ASN A 250 70.86 5.01 19.80
N PRO A 251 69.80 4.31 19.33
CA PRO A 251 69.75 2.85 19.35
C PRO A 251 70.97 2.27 18.63
N THR A 252 71.69 1.42 19.35
CA THR A 252 72.83 0.69 18.81
C THR A 252 72.31 -0.64 18.27
N TYR A 253 72.83 -1.05 17.12
CA TYR A 253 72.39 -2.28 16.45
C TYR A 253 73.43 -3.38 16.64
N LEU A 254 72.95 -4.60 16.87
CA LEU A 254 73.80 -5.79 16.86
C LEU A 254 74.05 -6.19 15.39
N ALA A 255 75.01 -5.51 14.74
CA ALA A 255 75.34 -5.71 13.33
C ALA A 255 76.27 -6.90 13.09
N ARG A 256 75.96 -7.74 12.10
CA ARG A 256 76.81 -8.83 11.59
C ARG A 256 77.74 -8.25 10.50
N ASN A 257 79.02 -8.02 10.81
CA ASN A 257 80.18 -7.78 9.92
C ASN A 257 80.01 -6.96 8.62
N ASN A 258 80.70 -5.80 8.55
CA ASN A 258 81.69 -5.40 7.52
C ASN A 258 81.83 -3.87 7.48
N VAL A 259 82.83 -3.32 8.18
CA VAL A 259 83.23 -1.92 8.06
C VAL A 259 84.21 -1.82 6.88
N ASN A 260 83.79 -1.18 5.79
CA ASN A 260 84.69 -0.82 4.68
C ASN A 260 85.57 0.36 5.11
N GLU A 261 86.89 0.19 4.96
CA GLU A 261 87.93 1.21 5.13
C GLU A 261 87.78 2.32 4.06
N GLY A 262 87.85 3.61 4.46
CA GLY A 262 88.01 4.69 3.47
C GLY A 262 87.34 6.05 3.70
N SER A 263 87.04 6.47 4.93
CA SER A 263 86.58 7.85 5.17
C SER A 263 87.18 8.45 6.43
N SER A 264 87.83 9.59 6.22
CA SER A 264 88.55 10.41 7.20
C SER A 264 87.69 10.81 8.40
N TYR A 265 88.30 10.67 9.57
CA TYR A 265 87.83 11.00 10.92
C TYR A 265 87.10 12.35 11.04
N GLU A 266 85.78 12.31 11.26
CA GLU A 266 85.05 13.26 12.12
C GLU A 266 84.03 12.47 12.97
N ALA A 267 84.44 12.24 14.22
CA ALA A 267 83.64 11.97 15.41
C ALA A 267 82.21 11.38 15.27
N TYR A 268 82.10 10.05 15.30
CA TYR A 268 81.12 9.29 16.11
C TYR A 268 81.59 7.83 16.21
N GLY A 269 82.59 7.60 17.06
CA GLY A 269 83.08 6.24 17.32
C GLY A 269 82.30 5.59 18.45
N ASN A 270 81.21 4.89 18.13
CA ASN A 270 80.71 3.81 18.99
C ASN A 270 80.65 2.51 18.18
N ALA A 271 81.80 2.12 17.61
CA ALA A 271 82.02 0.73 17.24
C ALA A 271 82.71 0.04 18.42
N VAL A 272 82.13 -1.05 18.91
CA VAL A 272 82.80 -1.96 19.85
C VAL A 272 83.93 -2.64 19.06
N TYR A 273 85.12 -2.05 19.07
CA TYR A 273 86.29 -2.66 18.45
C TYR A 273 86.81 -3.77 19.34
N MET A 274 86.66 -5.01 18.89
CA MET A 274 87.36 -6.17 19.43
C MET A 274 88.75 -6.19 18.78
N SER A 275 89.81 -5.79 19.50
CA SER A 275 91.17 -5.80 18.93
C SER A 275 91.64 -7.23 18.65
N ASP A 276 92.00 -7.54 17.41
CA ASP A 276 92.76 -8.73 17.05
C ASP A 276 94.27 -8.47 17.25
N GLY A 277 94.78 -8.82 18.43
CA GLY A 277 96.18 -8.61 18.76
C GLY A 277 97.13 -9.39 17.85
N ARG A 278 97.73 -8.73 16.84
CA ARG A 278 98.98 -9.13 16.15
C ARG A 278 99.45 -8.09 15.10
N ASN A 279 100.10 -7.02 15.53
CA ASN A 279 101.11 -6.37 14.67
C ASN A 279 102.19 -5.65 15.51
N PRO A 280 103.39 -6.24 15.68
CA PRO A 280 104.40 -5.75 16.63
C PRO A 280 105.33 -4.63 16.10
N SER A 281 105.06 -4.03 14.94
CA SER A 281 105.92 -2.99 14.32
C SER A 281 105.37 -1.56 14.42
N ASN A 282 104.22 -1.35 15.06
CA ASN A 282 103.69 -0.01 15.34
C ASN A 282 103.20 0.03 16.80
N PRO A 283 104.03 0.47 17.76
CA PRO A 283 103.55 0.68 19.12
C PRO A 283 102.47 1.75 19.03
N LEU A 284 101.23 1.35 19.34
CA LEU A 284 100.07 2.22 19.51
C LEU A 284 100.45 3.35 20.47
N GLU A 285 100.85 4.49 19.91
CA GLU A 285 100.77 5.76 20.59
C GLU A 285 99.28 6.00 20.82
N TRP A 286 98.81 5.56 22.00
CA TRP A 286 97.55 6.04 22.54
C TRP A 286 97.63 7.56 22.49
N PRO A 287 96.82 8.25 21.67
CA PRO A 287 96.79 9.70 21.74
C PRO A 287 96.50 10.04 23.20
N PRO A 288 97.17 11.04 23.81
CA PRO A 288 96.99 11.35 25.21
C PRO A 288 95.51 11.59 25.47
N MET A 289 94.85 10.60 26.06
CA MET A 289 93.46 10.69 26.45
C MET A 289 93.46 11.69 27.59
N SER A 290 93.02 12.92 27.31
CA SER A 290 92.74 13.91 28.36
C SER A 290 91.92 13.21 29.45
N PRO A 291 92.35 13.23 30.72
CA PRO A 291 91.72 12.49 31.81
C PRO A 291 90.30 12.98 32.16
N SER A 292 89.70 13.83 31.33
CA SER A 292 88.38 14.41 31.50
C SER A 292 87.27 13.76 30.64
N THR A 293 87.53 12.67 29.90
CA THR A 293 86.51 12.17 28.92
C THR A 293 86.49 10.65 28.62
N GLY A 294 87.01 9.78 29.49
CA GLY A 294 86.83 8.33 29.32
C GLY A 294 85.39 7.89 29.64
N ARG A 295 84.75 7.07 28.79
CA ARG A 295 83.39 6.54 29.01
C ARG A 295 83.35 5.03 28.74
N ILE A 296 82.54 4.29 29.51
CA ILE A 296 82.26 2.84 29.32
C ILE A 296 80.80 2.68 28.86
N ASP A 297 80.56 2.03 27.73
CA ASP A 297 79.20 1.75 27.25
C ASP A 297 78.66 0.41 27.79
N VAL A 298 77.44 0.43 28.35
CA VAL A 298 76.73 -0.74 28.92
C VAL A 298 75.38 -0.92 28.21
N ILE A 299 75.00 -2.16 27.90
CA ILE A 299 73.72 -2.49 27.25
C ILE A 299 72.59 -2.47 28.28
N GLY A 300 71.53 -1.69 28.05
CA GLY A 300 70.44 -1.47 29.00
C GLY A 300 69.05 -1.95 28.56
N GLY A 301 68.94 -2.76 27.50
CA GLY A 301 67.70 -3.41 27.06
C GLY A 301 67.31 -3.15 25.59
N PHE A 302 66.24 -3.78 25.11
CA PHE A 302 65.73 -3.55 23.75
C PHE A 302 65.10 -2.17 23.59
N SER A 303 65.16 -1.60 22.39
CA SER A 303 64.60 -0.29 22.10
C SER A 303 63.08 -0.25 22.31
N ARG A 304 62.58 0.69 23.13
CA ARG A 304 61.14 0.91 23.34
C ARG A 304 60.43 1.37 22.06
N ASN A 305 61.14 2.08 21.19
CA ASN A 305 60.58 2.63 19.95
C ASN A 305 60.66 1.63 18.78
N GLN A 306 61.40 0.54 18.94
CA GLN A 306 61.54 -0.56 17.99
C GLN A 306 61.54 -1.89 18.75
N PRO A 307 60.40 -2.30 19.32
CA PRO A 307 60.32 -3.52 20.12
C PRO A 307 60.44 -4.76 19.23
N PRO A 308 60.98 -5.89 19.74
CA PRO A 308 61.15 -7.11 18.96
C PRO A 308 59.82 -7.76 18.54
N VAL A 309 58.70 -7.41 19.19
CA VAL A 309 57.33 -7.85 18.85
C VAL A 309 56.35 -6.70 19.08
N THR A 310 55.43 -6.49 18.14
CA THR A 310 54.32 -5.53 18.26
C THR A 310 52.98 -6.25 18.31
N LEU A 311 52.12 -5.88 19.25
CA LEU A 311 50.74 -6.41 19.36
C LEU A 311 49.81 -5.46 18.61
N ASN A 312 49.30 -5.90 17.46
CA ASN A 312 48.46 -5.08 16.60
C ASN A 312 46.99 -5.43 16.82
N LYS A 313 46.21 -4.44 17.28
CA LYS A 313 44.75 -4.49 17.28
C LYS A 313 44.28 -3.99 15.92
N GLN A 314 43.62 -4.84 15.14
CA GLN A 314 42.96 -4.42 13.89
C GLN A 314 41.44 -4.54 14.03
N GLY A 315 40.74 -3.50 13.58
CA GLY A 315 39.28 -3.45 13.57
C GLY A 315 38.64 -3.38 14.97
N GLY A 316 37.31 -3.43 14.97
CA GLY A 316 36.46 -3.25 16.14
C GLY A 316 36.07 -1.80 16.37
N GLU A 317 35.23 -1.25 15.50
CA GLU A 317 34.40 -0.10 15.86
C GLU A 317 33.26 -0.62 16.75
N VAL A 318 33.21 -0.15 17.99
CA VAL A 318 31.98 -0.24 18.78
C VAL A 318 31.04 0.81 18.21
N VAL A 319 30.27 0.44 17.20
CA VAL A 319 29.10 1.23 16.79
C VAL A 319 27.96 0.74 17.69
N ASP A 320 27.70 1.53 18.73
CA ASP A 320 26.56 1.47 19.64
C ASP A 320 26.33 0.17 20.43
N ASN A 321 26.44 0.26 21.76
CA ASN A 321 26.03 -0.81 22.65
C ASN A 321 24.54 -1.13 22.41
N LEU A 322 24.21 -2.38 22.05
CA LEU A 322 22.83 -2.87 22.02
C LEU A 322 22.21 -2.72 23.41
N THR A 323 21.40 -1.68 23.61
CA THR A 323 20.72 -1.44 24.89
C THR A 323 19.43 -2.25 24.97
N ILE A 324 18.99 -2.57 26.19
CA ILE A 324 17.67 -3.19 26.39
C ILE A 324 16.55 -2.27 25.85
N ASN A 325 16.76 -0.95 25.89
CA ASN A 325 15.79 0.00 25.35
C ASN A 325 15.70 -0.04 23.83
N SER A 326 16.82 -0.16 23.11
CA SER A 326 16.78 -0.31 21.65
C SER A 326 16.13 -1.64 21.24
N LEU A 327 16.36 -2.72 21.98
CA LEU A 327 15.66 -3.99 21.75
C LEU A 327 14.14 -3.88 21.98
N ARG A 328 13.70 -3.22 23.07
CA ARG A 328 12.27 -2.97 23.31
C ARG A 328 11.66 -2.10 22.22
N GLN A 329 12.34 -1.02 21.83
CA GLN A 329 11.90 -0.14 20.76
C GLN A 329 11.77 -0.91 19.45
N ALA A 330 12.74 -1.75 19.11
CA ALA A 330 12.73 -2.53 17.89
C ALA A 330 11.51 -3.48 17.82
N PHE A 331 11.26 -4.25 18.88
CA PHE A 331 10.10 -5.15 18.92
C PHE A 331 8.75 -4.41 18.90
N GLN A 332 8.64 -3.26 19.59
CA GLN A 332 7.39 -2.50 19.58
C GLN A 332 7.13 -1.83 18.23
N LEU A 333 8.18 -1.29 17.60
CA LEU A 333 8.06 -0.66 16.29
C LEU A 333 7.74 -1.69 15.22
N GLN A 334 8.40 -2.85 15.24
CA GLN A 334 8.07 -3.97 14.36
C GLN A 334 6.59 -4.37 14.47
N ARG A 335 6.11 -4.59 15.70
CA ARG A 335 4.70 -4.95 15.94
C ARG A 335 3.72 -3.88 15.47
N LEU A 336 4.12 -2.61 15.57
CA LEU A 336 3.33 -1.48 15.07
C LEU A 336 3.24 -1.52 13.54
N LEU A 337 4.37 -1.68 12.84
CA LEU A 337 4.44 -1.73 11.37
C LEU A 337 3.73 -2.96 10.78
N GLU A 338 3.81 -4.12 11.43
CA GLU A 338 3.06 -5.33 11.05
C GLU A 338 1.55 -5.11 11.22
N ARG A 339 1.13 -4.46 12.32
CA ARG A 339 -0.27 -4.11 12.52
C ARG A 339 -0.77 -3.11 11.49
N ASP A 340 0.04 -2.12 11.12
CA ASP A 340 -0.32 -1.14 10.09
C ASP A 340 -0.44 -1.78 8.71
N ALA A 341 0.46 -2.71 8.38
CA ALA A 341 0.39 -3.44 7.11
C ALA A 341 -0.93 -4.20 6.94
N ARG A 342 -1.44 -4.82 8.01
CA ARG A 342 -2.72 -5.57 8.00
C ARG A 342 -3.94 -4.68 8.24
N GLY A 343 -3.78 -3.63 9.03
CA GLY A 343 -4.85 -2.74 9.48
C GLY A 343 -5.31 -1.77 8.41
N GLY A 344 -4.40 -1.35 7.52
CA GLY A 344 -4.60 -0.31 6.53
C GLY A 344 -3.95 1.02 6.93
N THR A 345 -3.82 1.93 5.97
CA THR A 345 -3.10 3.20 6.05
C THR A 345 -4.02 4.39 6.22
N ARG A 346 -5.33 4.23 5.96
CA ARG A 346 -6.28 5.32 6.22
C ARG A 346 -6.34 5.59 7.73
N TYR A 347 -6.48 6.85 8.10
CA TYR A 347 -6.48 7.23 9.52
C TYR A 347 -7.57 6.53 10.34
N ILE A 348 -8.74 6.29 9.77
CA ILE A 348 -9.83 5.53 10.44
C ILE A 348 -9.47 4.05 10.65
N GLU A 349 -8.76 3.46 9.70
CA GLU A 349 -8.28 2.08 9.76
C GLU A 349 -7.20 1.95 10.84
N ILE A 350 -6.28 2.92 10.91
CA ILE A 350 -5.30 3.05 12.00
C ILE A 350 -6.00 3.21 13.35
N ILE A 351 -6.99 4.12 13.47
CA ILE A 351 -7.74 4.29 14.72
C ILE A 351 -8.41 2.97 15.13
N ARG A 352 -9.00 2.26 14.18
CA ARG A 352 -9.68 1.00 14.43
C ARG A 352 -8.70 -0.11 14.82
N SER A 353 -7.58 -0.26 14.13
CA SER A 353 -6.61 -1.32 14.37
C SER A 353 -5.77 -1.08 15.64
N HIS A 354 -5.47 0.19 15.96
CA HIS A 354 -4.70 0.55 17.15
C HIS A 354 -5.55 0.70 18.41
N PHE A 355 -6.70 1.34 18.29
CA PHE A 355 -7.51 1.77 19.42
C PHE A 355 -8.88 1.09 19.50
N GLY A 356 -9.29 0.32 18.48
CA GLY A 356 -10.59 -0.36 18.47
C GLY A 356 -11.79 0.59 18.35
N VAL A 357 -11.57 1.86 18.03
CA VAL A 357 -12.61 2.89 17.95
C VAL A 357 -13.07 3.05 16.51
N ILE A 358 -14.38 3.06 16.28
CA ILE A 358 -14.97 3.38 14.98
C ILE A 358 -15.40 4.84 15.02
N SER A 359 -14.77 5.68 14.19
CA SER A 359 -15.20 7.06 13.99
C SER A 359 -16.36 7.11 13.01
N PRO A 360 -17.43 7.88 13.27
CA PRO A 360 -18.48 8.11 12.29
C PRO A 360 -17.93 8.73 11.00
N ASP A 361 -18.43 8.27 9.84
CA ASP A 361 -17.98 8.70 8.51
C ASP A 361 -18.10 10.23 8.31
N ALA A 362 -19.20 10.83 8.77
CA ALA A 362 -19.43 12.27 8.76
C ALA A 362 -18.27 13.09 9.37
N ARG A 363 -17.62 12.56 10.41
CA ARG A 363 -16.54 13.26 11.13
C ARG A 363 -15.22 13.22 10.35
N VAL A 364 -14.97 12.11 9.65
CA VAL A 364 -13.69 11.85 8.97
C VAL A 364 -13.66 12.47 7.56
N GLN A 365 -14.74 13.13 7.13
CA GLN A 365 -14.82 13.78 5.82
C GLN A 365 -14.78 12.78 4.66
N ARG A 366 -15.56 11.70 4.77
CA ARG A 366 -15.69 10.67 3.74
C ARG A 366 -17.16 10.43 3.34
N PRO A 367 -17.42 9.81 2.18
CA PRO A 367 -18.76 9.35 1.81
C PRO A 367 -19.32 8.38 2.85
N GLU A 368 -20.58 8.58 3.24
CA GLU A 368 -21.26 7.69 4.18
C GLU A 368 -21.95 6.55 3.43
N TYR A 369 -21.79 5.34 3.93
CA TYR A 369 -22.50 4.18 3.39
C TYR A 369 -23.93 4.11 3.96
N LEU A 370 -24.93 4.10 3.08
CA LEU A 370 -26.35 4.15 3.45
C LEU A 370 -26.99 2.75 3.52
N GLY A 371 -26.54 1.82 2.67
CA GLY A 371 -27.07 0.47 2.60
C GLY A 371 -26.70 -0.26 1.31
N SER A 372 -27.02 -1.55 1.24
CA SER A 372 -26.79 -2.38 0.05
C SER A 372 -27.82 -3.49 -0.13
N GLY A 373 -27.77 -4.12 -1.30
CA GLY A 373 -28.41 -5.39 -1.60
C GLY A 373 -27.49 -6.27 -2.43
N SER A 374 -27.55 -7.59 -2.23
CA SER A 374 -26.91 -8.58 -3.10
C SER A 374 -28.00 -9.46 -3.70
N PHE A 375 -27.82 -9.79 -4.97
CA PHE A 375 -28.70 -10.67 -5.73
C PHE A 375 -27.82 -11.70 -6.46
N ASP A 376 -28.22 -12.96 -6.40
CA ASP A 376 -27.53 -14.01 -7.15
C ASP A 376 -28.10 -14.05 -8.58
N ILE A 377 -27.23 -14.30 -9.56
CA ILE A 377 -27.63 -14.49 -10.95
C ILE A 377 -27.75 -15.99 -11.19
N ASN A 378 -28.98 -16.47 -11.34
CA ASN A 378 -29.25 -17.89 -11.53
C ASN A 378 -29.14 -18.23 -13.02
N ILE A 379 -28.31 -19.22 -13.33
CA ILE A 379 -28.13 -19.76 -14.68
C ILE A 379 -29.09 -20.93 -14.88
N ASN A 380 -30.01 -20.80 -15.83
CA ASN A 380 -31.01 -21.83 -16.14
C ASN A 380 -30.68 -22.47 -17.50
N PRO A 381 -30.61 -23.81 -17.58
CA PRO A 381 -30.34 -24.50 -18.84
C PRO A 381 -31.56 -24.49 -19.76
N VAL A 382 -31.31 -24.42 -21.07
CA VAL A 382 -32.28 -24.59 -22.13
C VAL A 382 -31.86 -25.78 -22.99
N LEU A 383 -32.68 -26.83 -22.98
CA LEU A 383 -32.44 -28.06 -23.73
C LEU A 383 -32.96 -27.95 -25.16
N GLN A 384 -32.11 -28.31 -26.12
CA GLN A 384 -32.51 -28.43 -27.52
C GLN A 384 -33.31 -29.73 -27.74
N ASN A 385 -34.60 -29.63 -28.07
CA ASN A 385 -35.53 -30.77 -28.21
C ASN A 385 -35.46 -31.52 -29.55
N SER A 386 -34.75 -31.01 -30.56
CA SER A 386 -34.57 -31.67 -31.87
C SER A 386 -33.23 -31.26 -32.47
N ALA A 387 -32.56 -32.14 -33.21
CA ALA A 387 -31.29 -31.81 -33.86
C ALA A 387 -31.51 -30.82 -35.03
N THR A 388 -30.69 -29.76 -35.10
CA THR A 388 -30.74 -28.78 -36.21
C THR A 388 -29.67 -29.05 -37.26
N THR A 389 -28.52 -29.58 -36.85
CA THR A 389 -27.37 -29.95 -37.70
C THR A 389 -26.58 -31.10 -37.06
N ASP A 390 -25.67 -31.74 -37.80
CA ASP A 390 -24.73 -32.73 -37.24
C ASP A 390 -23.80 -32.14 -36.16
N ALA A 391 -23.59 -30.81 -36.16
CA ALA A 391 -22.83 -30.07 -35.16
C ALA A 391 -23.65 -29.65 -33.92
N SER A 392 -24.99 -29.78 -33.97
CA SER A 392 -25.91 -29.48 -32.86
C SER A 392 -26.86 -30.67 -32.60
N PRO A 393 -26.33 -31.82 -32.15
CA PRO A 393 -27.16 -33.00 -31.87
C PRO A 393 -28.23 -32.69 -30.82
N GLN A 394 -29.34 -33.44 -30.86
CA GLN A 394 -30.42 -33.32 -29.88
C GLN A 394 -29.87 -33.45 -28.45
N GLY A 395 -30.31 -32.58 -27.54
CA GLY A 395 -29.80 -32.51 -26.17
C GLY A 395 -28.66 -31.51 -25.93
N ASN A 396 -28.24 -30.75 -26.95
CA ASN A 396 -27.32 -29.62 -26.72
C ASN A 396 -27.94 -28.58 -25.76
N LEU A 397 -27.11 -28.03 -24.88
CA LEU A 397 -27.53 -27.12 -23.81
C LEU A 397 -27.11 -25.69 -24.14
N ALA A 398 -28.07 -24.78 -24.18
CA ALA A 398 -27.84 -23.35 -24.04
C ALA A 398 -28.23 -22.90 -22.62
N ALA A 399 -28.07 -21.63 -22.29
CA ALA A 399 -28.52 -21.10 -21.01
C ALA A 399 -29.12 -19.71 -21.15
N TYR A 400 -29.82 -19.28 -20.09
CA TYR A 400 -30.07 -17.87 -19.81
C TYR A 400 -29.80 -17.59 -18.33
N GLY A 401 -29.18 -16.46 -18.05
CA GLY A 401 -28.97 -15.99 -16.67
C GLY A 401 -30.00 -14.93 -16.31
N VAL A 402 -30.67 -15.11 -15.16
CA VAL A 402 -31.61 -14.10 -14.63
C VAL A 402 -31.32 -13.87 -13.15
N SER A 403 -31.27 -12.60 -12.77
CA SER A 403 -31.29 -12.17 -11.39
C SER A 403 -32.54 -11.33 -11.15
N GLY A 404 -33.22 -11.58 -10.03
CA GLY A 404 -34.43 -10.89 -9.66
C GLY A 404 -34.49 -10.69 -8.15
N GLY A 405 -34.79 -9.48 -7.71
CA GLY A 405 -35.07 -9.24 -6.31
C GLY A 405 -35.65 -7.87 -6.04
N VAL A 406 -36.28 -7.74 -4.87
CA VAL A 406 -37.05 -6.56 -4.46
C VAL A 406 -36.66 -6.12 -3.06
N ASN A 407 -37.08 -4.90 -2.68
CA ASN A 407 -36.99 -4.37 -1.32
C ASN A 407 -35.56 -4.24 -0.75
N ARG A 408 -34.56 -3.97 -1.59
CA ARG A 408 -33.21 -3.60 -1.14
C ARG A 408 -33.04 -2.08 -1.17
N GLY A 409 -32.53 -1.46 -0.12
CA GLY A 409 -32.34 0.00 -0.11
C GLY A 409 -32.03 0.52 1.28
N PHE A 410 -32.40 1.76 1.54
CA PHE A 410 -32.03 2.44 2.78
C PHE A 410 -33.11 3.44 3.23
N SER A 411 -33.00 3.84 4.49
CA SER A 411 -33.76 4.93 5.08
C SER A 411 -32.80 5.86 5.79
N HIS A 412 -32.62 7.08 5.30
CA HIS A 412 -31.61 8.01 5.83
C HIS A 412 -32.12 9.44 5.87
N SER A 413 -31.68 10.21 6.88
CA SER A 413 -31.96 11.65 6.97
C SER A 413 -30.68 12.44 6.80
N PHE A 414 -30.71 13.49 5.98
CA PHE A 414 -29.55 14.25 5.60
C PHE A 414 -29.46 15.55 6.41
N VAL A 415 -28.24 15.93 6.77
CA VAL A 415 -27.98 17.14 7.58
C VAL A 415 -27.35 18.27 6.77
N GLU A 416 -26.91 17.98 5.55
CA GLU A 416 -26.32 18.92 4.61
C GLU A 416 -26.70 18.55 3.16
N HIS A 417 -26.31 19.38 2.19
CA HIS A 417 -26.51 19.08 0.77
C HIS A 417 -25.58 17.94 0.37
N CYS A 418 -26.15 16.85 -0.16
CA CYS A 418 -25.41 15.65 -0.53
C CYS A 418 -25.85 15.10 -1.88
N PHE A 419 -24.92 14.50 -2.62
CA PHE A 419 -25.27 13.53 -3.67
C PHE A 419 -25.56 12.18 -3.03
N VAL A 420 -26.58 11.49 -3.54
CA VAL A 420 -26.86 10.09 -3.22
C VAL A 420 -26.58 9.29 -4.47
N ILE A 421 -25.60 8.40 -4.40
CA ILE A 421 -25.18 7.56 -5.52
C ILE A 421 -25.43 6.09 -5.19
N GLY A 422 -26.15 5.40 -6.07
CA GLY A 422 -26.29 3.94 -6.07
C GLY A 422 -25.39 3.32 -7.12
N LEU A 423 -24.48 2.44 -6.71
CA LEU A 423 -23.54 1.73 -7.57
C LEU A 423 -23.92 0.26 -7.66
N VAL A 424 -23.96 -0.28 -8.87
CA VAL A 424 -24.12 -1.71 -9.17
C VAL A 424 -22.79 -2.29 -9.66
N SER A 425 -22.47 -3.50 -9.23
CA SER A 425 -21.37 -4.28 -9.81
C SER A 425 -21.72 -5.77 -9.83
N VAL A 426 -21.28 -6.46 -10.88
CA VAL A 426 -21.35 -7.92 -10.98
C VAL A 426 -19.96 -8.51 -10.83
N ARG A 427 -19.87 -9.62 -10.10
CA ARG A 427 -18.63 -10.34 -9.83
C ARG A 427 -18.87 -11.86 -9.84
N ALA A 428 -17.81 -12.60 -10.12
CA ALA A 428 -17.80 -14.06 -10.04
C ALA A 428 -17.09 -14.54 -8.77
N ASP A 429 -17.24 -15.82 -8.43
CA ASP A 429 -16.41 -16.45 -7.43
C ASP A 429 -14.96 -16.63 -7.97
N LEU A 430 -13.96 -16.37 -7.12
CA LEU A 430 -12.55 -16.39 -7.51
C LEU A 430 -11.99 -17.81 -7.45
N THR A 431 -11.52 -18.31 -8.59
CA THR A 431 -10.82 -19.58 -8.72
C THR A 431 -9.63 -19.44 -9.66
N TYR A 432 -8.49 -20.04 -9.30
CA TYR A 432 -7.27 -20.07 -10.09
C TYR A 432 -6.92 -21.52 -10.46
N GLN A 433 -6.22 -21.72 -11.59
CA GLN A 433 -6.02 -23.07 -12.15
C GLN A 433 -4.57 -23.44 -12.50
N GLN A 434 -3.62 -22.51 -12.37
CA GLN A 434 -2.22 -22.69 -12.80
C GLN A 434 -1.22 -22.83 -11.63
N GLY A 435 -1.70 -22.81 -10.39
CA GLY A 435 -0.87 -22.88 -9.19
C GLY A 435 -0.71 -24.29 -8.62
N ILE A 436 0.36 -24.48 -7.86
CA ILE A 436 0.64 -25.68 -7.07
C ILE A 436 0.23 -25.40 -5.61
N PRO A 437 -0.69 -26.18 -5.01
CA PRO A 437 -1.02 -26.03 -3.60
C PRO A 437 0.22 -26.18 -2.71
N ARG A 438 0.41 -25.27 -1.76
CA ARG A 438 1.58 -25.21 -0.86
C ARG A 438 1.89 -26.52 -0.13
N MET A 439 0.90 -27.39 0.06
CA MET A 439 1.11 -28.71 0.66
C MET A 439 2.13 -29.58 -0.11
N PHE A 440 2.27 -29.39 -1.42
CA PHE A 440 3.20 -30.14 -2.26
C PHE A 440 4.63 -29.61 -2.23
N SER A 441 4.86 -28.38 -1.71
CA SER A 441 6.19 -27.77 -1.65
C SER A 441 6.87 -27.91 -0.29
N ARG A 442 6.23 -28.57 0.70
CA ARG A 442 6.80 -28.77 2.04
C ARG A 442 7.89 -29.84 2.01
N GLN A 443 9.07 -29.55 2.55
CA GLN A 443 10.21 -30.47 2.57
C GLN A 443 10.75 -30.68 3.98
N THR A 444 10.99 -29.58 4.70
CA THR A 444 11.61 -29.63 6.03
C THR A 444 10.53 -29.66 7.13
N ARG A 445 10.93 -30.05 8.34
CA ARG A 445 10.03 -30.00 9.51
C ARG A 445 9.46 -28.59 9.74
N PHE A 446 10.16 -27.53 9.36
CA PHE A 446 9.76 -26.14 9.63
C PHE A 446 8.71 -25.61 8.65
N ASP A 447 8.48 -26.32 7.54
CA ASP A 447 7.44 -26.01 6.56
C ASP A 447 6.04 -26.45 7.03
N PHE A 448 5.99 -27.33 8.03
CA PHE A 448 4.76 -27.77 8.69
C PHE A 448 4.38 -26.84 9.84
N TYR A 449 3.10 -26.86 10.19
CA TYR A 449 2.59 -26.11 11.33
C TYR A 449 3.22 -26.60 12.64
N TRP A 450 3.87 -25.69 13.36
CA TRP A 450 4.30 -25.88 14.74
C TRP A 450 3.76 -24.73 15.59
N PRO A 451 3.09 -25.00 16.73
CA PRO A 451 2.58 -23.95 17.61
C PRO A 451 3.64 -22.93 18.04
N ALA A 452 4.89 -23.37 18.20
CA ALA A 452 6.01 -22.49 18.56
C ALA A 452 6.37 -21.44 17.49
N LEU A 453 6.00 -21.67 16.23
CA LEU A 453 6.29 -20.77 15.10
C LEU A 453 5.05 -20.00 14.64
N ALA A 454 3.90 -20.16 15.31
CA ALA A 454 2.62 -19.60 14.88
C ALA A 454 2.61 -18.05 14.82
N HIS A 455 3.47 -17.40 15.59
CA HIS A 455 3.56 -15.94 15.71
C HIS A 455 4.82 -15.36 15.05
N LEU A 456 5.43 -16.12 14.13
CA LEU A 456 6.62 -15.70 13.40
C LEU A 456 6.22 -14.97 12.12
N GLY A 457 5.84 -13.69 12.25
CA GLY A 457 5.62 -12.73 11.17
C GLY A 457 4.76 -13.20 10.00
N GLU A 458 4.83 -12.45 8.90
CA GLU A 458 4.22 -12.80 7.62
C GLU A 458 5.07 -13.86 6.87
N GLN A 459 4.40 -14.72 6.12
CA GLN A 459 5.00 -15.81 5.34
C GLN A 459 4.91 -15.51 3.85
N ALA A 460 6.02 -15.68 3.13
CA ALA A 460 6.02 -15.53 1.67
C ALA A 460 5.11 -16.56 1.00
N ILE A 461 4.32 -16.09 0.04
CA ILE A 461 3.64 -16.85 -1.00
C ILE A 461 4.59 -16.88 -2.20
N LEU A 462 4.88 -18.07 -2.70
CA LEU A 462 5.77 -18.24 -3.86
C LEU A 462 4.98 -18.15 -5.17
N ASN A 463 5.61 -17.70 -6.24
CA ASN A 463 4.97 -17.58 -7.57
C ASN A 463 4.34 -18.90 -8.04
N LYS A 464 4.97 -20.03 -7.77
CA LYS A 464 4.40 -21.36 -8.10
C LYS A 464 3.07 -21.66 -7.43
N GLU A 465 2.72 -20.99 -6.33
CA GLU A 465 1.43 -21.18 -5.66
C GLU A 465 0.27 -20.62 -6.49
N ILE A 466 0.52 -19.62 -7.35
CA ILE A 466 -0.49 -19.03 -8.24
C ILE A 466 -0.30 -19.40 -9.71
N TYR A 467 0.96 -19.51 -10.17
CA TYR A 467 1.32 -19.78 -11.55
C TYR A 467 2.67 -20.50 -11.60
N ALA A 468 2.65 -21.83 -11.78
CA ALA A 468 3.85 -22.65 -11.86
C ALA A 468 4.34 -22.82 -13.30
N GLN A 469 5.64 -22.55 -13.53
CA GLN A 469 6.28 -22.55 -14.85
C GLN A 469 7.39 -23.58 -15.00
N GLY A 470 7.90 -24.12 -13.90
CA GLY A 470 9.03 -25.06 -13.88
C GLY A 470 10.39 -24.41 -14.11
N ASN A 471 10.57 -23.15 -13.71
CA ASN A 471 11.84 -22.42 -13.80
C ASN A 471 12.12 -21.64 -12.49
N ASP A 472 13.28 -20.98 -12.38
CA ASP A 472 13.73 -20.30 -11.17
C ASP A 472 12.75 -19.22 -10.64
N LYS A 473 11.86 -18.69 -11.49
CA LYS A 473 10.83 -17.71 -11.09
C LYS A 473 9.77 -18.29 -10.16
N ASP A 474 9.58 -19.61 -10.16
CA ASP A 474 8.61 -20.31 -9.32
C ASP A 474 8.88 -20.15 -7.82
N ASP A 475 10.16 -19.99 -7.45
CA ASP A 475 10.63 -19.83 -6.08
C ASP A 475 10.80 -18.35 -5.67
N GLU A 476 10.52 -17.41 -6.57
CA GLU A 476 10.43 -15.99 -6.23
C GLU A 476 9.12 -15.67 -5.49
N VAL A 477 9.12 -14.56 -4.74
CA VAL A 477 7.99 -14.15 -3.89
C VAL A 477 6.92 -13.44 -4.73
N PHE A 478 5.68 -13.93 -4.64
CA PHE A 478 4.49 -13.27 -5.18
C PHE A 478 3.96 -12.19 -4.23
N GLY A 479 3.92 -12.50 -2.93
CA GLY A 479 3.42 -11.63 -1.87
C GLY A 479 3.56 -12.30 -0.51
N TYR A 480 3.03 -11.69 0.54
CA TYR A 480 3.14 -12.15 1.92
C TYR A 480 1.76 -12.34 2.55
N GLN A 481 1.60 -13.40 3.33
CA GLN A 481 0.34 -13.72 3.97
C GLN A 481 0.59 -14.28 5.36
N GLU A 482 -0.43 -14.19 6.23
CA GLU A 482 -0.32 -14.65 7.60
C GLU A 482 0.19 -16.09 7.65
N ARG A 483 1.11 -16.35 8.57
CA ARG A 483 1.77 -17.65 8.63
C ARG A 483 0.74 -18.78 8.76
N TYR A 484 0.92 -19.82 7.94
CA TYR A 484 0.04 -20.98 7.87
C TYR A 484 -1.39 -20.68 7.39
N ALA A 485 -1.62 -19.58 6.65
CA ALA A 485 -2.93 -19.25 6.07
C ALA A 485 -3.52 -20.37 5.20
N GLU A 486 -2.68 -21.17 4.55
CA GLU A 486 -3.12 -22.28 3.70
C GLU A 486 -3.80 -23.43 4.48
N TYR A 487 -3.64 -23.46 5.81
CA TYR A 487 -4.39 -24.38 6.68
C TYR A 487 -5.76 -23.83 7.06
N ARG A 488 -5.98 -22.51 6.98
CA ARG A 488 -7.26 -21.84 7.27
C ARG A 488 -8.08 -21.61 6.00
N TYR A 489 -7.43 -21.47 4.85
CA TYR A 489 -8.06 -21.26 3.55
C TYR A 489 -7.78 -22.42 2.60
N ARG A 490 -8.82 -22.90 1.91
CA ARG A 490 -8.72 -23.91 0.85
C ARG A 490 -9.14 -23.31 -0.49
N PRO A 491 -8.25 -23.24 -1.50
CA PRO A 491 -8.63 -22.76 -2.82
C PRO A 491 -9.54 -23.77 -3.55
N SER A 492 -10.46 -23.26 -4.35
CA SER A 492 -11.21 -24.03 -5.37
C SER A 492 -10.25 -24.59 -6.43
N GLN A 493 -10.61 -25.72 -7.06
CA GLN A 493 -9.74 -26.42 -8.01
C GLN A 493 -10.46 -26.77 -9.32
N ILE A 494 -9.74 -26.64 -10.43
CA ILE A 494 -10.15 -27.05 -11.78
C ILE A 494 -9.21 -28.15 -12.28
N THR A 495 -9.77 -29.26 -12.75
CA THR A 495 -9.02 -30.46 -13.16
C THR A 495 -9.56 -31.07 -14.46
N GLY A 496 -8.75 -31.93 -15.09
CA GLY A 496 -9.09 -32.57 -16.37
C GLY A 496 -9.25 -31.56 -17.51
N LYS A 497 -10.14 -31.87 -18.45
CA LYS A 497 -10.43 -31.01 -19.62
C LYS A 497 -11.05 -29.66 -19.26
N LEU A 498 -11.53 -29.45 -18.03
CA LEU A 498 -11.99 -28.13 -17.61
C LEU A 498 -10.85 -27.11 -17.54
N ARG A 499 -9.58 -27.53 -17.45
CA ARG A 499 -8.46 -26.57 -17.44
C ARG A 499 -8.40 -25.78 -18.75
N SER A 500 -8.31 -24.45 -18.65
CA SER A 500 -8.18 -23.55 -19.81
C SER A 500 -6.86 -23.67 -20.59
N THR A 501 -5.93 -24.50 -20.11
CA THR A 501 -4.65 -24.80 -20.77
C THR A 501 -4.71 -26.09 -21.58
N ASP A 502 -5.77 -26.90 -21.46
CA ASP A 502 -5.93 -28.12 -22.26
C ASP A 502 -6.22 -27.76 -23.74
N PRO A 503 -5.59 -28.43 -24.73
CA PRO A 503 -5.85 -28.17 -26.14
C PRO A 503 -7.32 -28.39 -26.58
N GLN A 504 -8.06 -29.21 -25.84
CA GLN A 504 -9.49 -29.49 -26.03
C GLN A 504 -10.29 -29.05 -24.80
N SER A 505 -10.02 -27.83 -24.34
CA SER A 505 -10.59 -27.29 -23.10
C SER A 505 -12.12 -27.22 -23.12
N LEU A 506 -12.71 -27.50 -21.96
CA LEU A 506 -14.11 -27.29 -21.60
C LEU A 506 -14.25 -26.12 -20.62
N ASP A 507 -13.32 -25.16 -20.65
CA ASP A 507 -13.32 -24.01 -19.74
C ASP A 507 -14.51 -23.06 -19.92
N VAL A 508 -15.27 -23.19 -21.02
CA VAL A 508 -16.58 -22.54 -21.23
C VAL A 508 -17.59 -22.83 -20.10
N TRP A 509 -17.37 -23.87 -19.30
CA TRP A 509 -18.24 -24.24 -18.17
C TRP A 509 -17.94 -23.50 -16.86
N HIS A 510 -16.91 -22.66 -16.80
CA HIS A 510 -16.57 -21.91 -15.59
C HIS A 510 -15.85 -20.58 -15.88
N LEU A 511 -15.76 -19.73 -14.86
CA LEU A 511 -15.15 -18.41 -14.87
C LEU A 511 -13.80 -18.36 -14.14
N ALA A 512 -13.21 -19.52 -13.80
CA ALA A 512 -11.85 -19.57 -13.24
C ALA A 512 -10.83 -18.82 -14.12
N GLN A 513 -9.94 -18.08 -13.45
CA GLN A 513 -8.95 -17.22 -14.09
C GLN A 513 -7.83 -18.04 -14.73
N ARG A 514 -7.43 -17.62 -15.93
CA ARG A 514 -6.21 -18.09 -16.61
C ARG A 514 -5.31 -16.88 -16.81
N PHE A 515 -4.03 -17.05 -16.55
CA PHE A 515 -2.99 -16.09 -16.88
C PHE A 515 -2.20 -16.58 -18.09
N ASP A 516 -1.87 -15.66 -18.99
CA ASP A 516 -1.01 -15.95 -20.15
C ASP A 516 0.49 -15.78 -19.81
N SER A 517 0.79 -15.05 -18.73
CA SER A 517 2.12 -14.86 -18.15
C SER A 517 2.05 -14.83 -16.63
N LEU A 518 3.20 -14.89 -15.94
CA LEU A 518 3.28 -14.76 -14.48
C LEU A 518 2.58 -13.47 -14.01
N PRO A 519 1.50 -13.56 -13.21
CA PRO A 519 0.88 -12.37 -12.65
C PRO A 519 1.77 -11.76 -11.57
N ALA A 520 1.81 -10.43 -11.51
CA ALA A 520 2.41 -9.69 -10.40
C ALA A 520 1.30 -9.21 -9.44
N LEU A 521 1.61 -9.10 -8.15
CA LEU A 521 0.70 -8.51 -7.17
C LEU A 521 0.64 -6.98 -7.38
N ASN A 522 -0.23 -6.53 -8.28
CA ASN A 522 -0.39 -5.14 -8.70
C ASN A 522 -1.86 -4.78 -8.98
N GLN A 523 -2.11 -3.57 -9.49
CA GLN A 523 -3.44 -3.11 -9.89
C GLN A 523 -4.16 -4.06 -10.85
N GLU A 524 -3.48 -4.59 -11.88
CA GLU A 524 -4.09 -5.49 -12.87
C GLU A 524 -4.55 -6.80 -12.24
N PHE A 525 -3.77 -7.35 -11.30
CA PHE A 525 -4.16 -8.56 -10.57
C PHE A 525 -5.32 -8.32 -9.62
N ILE A 526 -5.36 -7.19 -8.90
CA ILE A 526 -6.37 -6.95 -7.86
C ILE A 526 -7.70 -6.44 -8.43
N GLU A 527 -7.73 -5.85 -9.61
CA GLU A 527 -8.97 -5.39 -10.25
C GLU A 527 -9.86 -6.57 -10.68
N GLU A 528 -11.15 -6.49 -10.40
CA GLU A 528 -12.14 -7.50 -10.75
C GLU A 528 -12.33 -7.55 -12.26
N ASN A 529 -11.97 -8.69 -12.88
CA ASN A 529 -12.09 -8.90 -14.32
C ASN A 529 -12.44 -10.38 -14.63
N PRO A 530 -13.67 -10.83 -14.34
CA PRO A 530 -14.07 -12.19 -14.64
C PRO A 530 -14.08 -12.44 -16.16
N PRO A 531 -13.63 -13.62 -16.63
CA PRO A 531 -13.47 -13.92 -18.06
C PRO A 531 -14.82 -14.22 -18.75
N MET A 532 -15.77 -13.31 -18.65
CA MET A 532 -17.15 -13.46 -19.15
C MET A 532 -17.21 -13.72 -20.65
N LYS A 533 -16.28 -13.15 -21.43
CA LYS A 533 -16.13 -13.41 -22.87
C LYS A 533 -16.05 -14.92 -23.19
N ARG A 534 -15.41 -15.71 -22.32
CA ARG A 534 -15.30 -17.17 -22.52
C ARG A 534 -16.65 -17.86 -22.57
N VAL A 535 -17.63 -17.42 -21.78
CA VAL A 535 -18.90 -18.15 -21.56
C VAL A 535 -20.05 -17.59 -22.39
N LEU A 536 -19.89 -16.43 -23.01
CA LEU A 536 -20.94 -15.74 -23.79
C LEU A 536 -20.90 -16.14 -25.27
N ALA A 537 -22.06 -16.19 -25.91
CA ALA A 537 -22.16 -16.54 -27.33
C ALA A 537 -21.73 -15.37 -28.25
N VAL A 538 -22.05 -14.13 -27.88
CA VAL A 538 -21.71 -12.92 -28.63
C VAL A 538 -20.69 -12.11 -27.81
N GLN A 539 -19.55 -11.79 -28.43
CA GLN A 539 -18.39 -11.21 -27.74
C GLN A 539 -18.36 -9.68 -27.73
N ASP A 540 -19.09 -9.07 -28.65
CA ASP A 540 -19.10 -7.62 -28.90
C ASP A 540 -20.33 -6.93 -28.30
N GLU A 541 -21.17 -7.67 -27.58
CA GLU A 541 -22.34 -7.14 -26.87
C GLU A 541 -22.05 -6.96 -25.37
N PRO A 542 -22.74 -6.01 -24.70
CA PRO A 542 -22.69 -5.89 -23.25
C PRO A 542 -23.05 -7.21 -22.55
N GLN A 543 -22.37 -7.50 -21.44
CA GLN A 543 -22.54 -8.79 -20.76
C GLN A 543 -23.88 -8.90 -20.02
N PHE A 544 -24.38 -7.79 -19.48
CA PHE A 544 -25.62 -7.73 -18.71
C PHE A 544 -26.57 -6.66 -19.24
N ILE A 545 -27.86 -6.98 -19.14
CA ILE A 545 -28.96 -6.05 -19.39
C ILE A 545 -29.77 -5.97 -18.10
N MET A 546 -30.03 -4.77 -17.61
CA MET A 546 -30.69 -4.58 -16.31
C MET A 546 -31.83 -3.59 -16.40
N ASP A 547 -32.91 -3.92 -15.70
CA ASP A 547 -34.04 -3.06 -15.39
C ASP A 547 -34.15 -2.90 -13.87
N ALA A 548 -34.01 -1.66 -13.40
CA ALA A 548 -34.14 -1.32 -12.00
C ALA A 548 -35.33 -0.37 -11.80
N PHE A 549 -36.09 -0.60 -10.75
CA PHE A 549 -37.12 0.32 -10.27
C PHE A 549 -36.76 0.81 -8.88
N PHE A 550 -36.64 2.12 -8.74
CA PHE A 550 -36.35 2.83 -7.51
C PHE A 550 -37.67 3.36 -6.94
N ASP A 551 -38.20 2.70 -5.91
CA ASP A 551 -39.32 3.23 -5.13
C ASP A 551 -38.80 4.22 -4.09
N LEU A 552 -38.82 5.51 -4.45
CA LEU A 552 -38.27 6.62 -3.66
C LEU A 552 -39.39 7.50 -3.11
N LYS A 553 -39.51 7.49 -1.79
CA LYS A 553 -40.30 8.47 -1.04
C LYS A 553 -39.36 9.39 -0.30
N CYS A 554 -39.39 10.68 -0.65
CA CYS A 554 -38.58 11.69 0.03
C CYS A 554 -39.47 12.66 0.81
N VAL A 555 -39.15 12.84 2.09
CA VAL A 555 -39.75 13.86 2.95
C VAL A 555 -38.82 15.06 2.92
N ARG A 556 -39.22 16.14 2.24
CA ARG A 556 -38.38 17.33 2.02
C ARG A 556 -38.94 18.56 2.73
N PRO A 557 -38.09 19.47 3.24
CA PRO A 557 -38.51 20.78 3.75
C PRO A 557 -38.81 21.73 2.58
N MET A 558 -39.78 21.34 1.75
CA MET A 558 -40.22 22.06 0.55
C MET A 558 -41.75 22.07 0.48
N PRO A 559 -42.36 23.14 -0.07
CA PRO A 559 -43.80 23.18 -0.28
C PRO A 559 -44.23 22.16 -1.34
N VAL A 560 -45.40 21.55 -1.17
CA VAL A 560 -45.98 20.61 -2.17
C VAL A 560 -46.14 21.30 -3.53
N TYR A 561 -46.54 22.57 -3.52
CA TYR A 561 -46.72 23.41 -4.70
C TYR A 561 -46.02 24.75 -4.51
N SER A 562 -45.19 25.14 -5.46
CA SER A 562 -44.52 26.45 -5.49
C SER A 562 -45.47 27.52 -6.03
N VAL A 563 -46.51 27.87 -5.27
CA VAL A 563 -47.46 28.94 -5.67
C VAL A 563 -46.78 30.31 -5.51
N PRO A 564 -46.61 31.10 -6.58
CA PRO A 564 -46.03 32.43 -6.47
C PRO A 564 -46.90 33.34 -5.60
N GLY A 565 -46.32 34.04 -4.61
CA GLY A 565 -47.01 35.05 -3.78
C GLY A 565 -47.03 34.80 -2.26
N LEU A 566 -46.59 33.63 -1.78
CA LEU A 566 -46.37 33.34 -0.35
C LEU A 566 -44.99 33.84 0.12
N ILE A 567 -44.75 35.16 0.05
CA ILE A 567 -43.41 35.76 0.25
C ILE A 567 -43.12 36.19 1.70
N ASP A 568 -44.13 36.42 2.56
CA ASP A 568 -43.95 37.23 3.79
C ASP A 568 -44.42 36.60 5.11
N HIS A 569 -44.27 35.28 5.32
CA HIS A 569 -44.57 34.67 6.63
C HIS A 569 -43.38 33.83 7.13
N PHE A 570 -42.60 34.42 8.05
CA PHE A 570 -41.49 33.80 8.78
C PHE A 570 -41.95 33.08 10.05
#